data_AF-A0A316DNF5-F1
#
_entry.id   AF-A0A316DNF5-F1
#
_cell.length_a   1.000
_cell.length_b   1.000
_cell.length_c   1.000
_cell.angle_alpha   90.00
_cell.angle_beta   90.00
_cell.angle_gamma   90.00
#
_symmetry.space_group_name_H-M   'P 1'
#
loop_
_entity.id
_entity.type
_entity.pdbx_description
1 polymer ?
#
loop_
_entity_poly.entity_id
_entity_poly.type
_entity_poly.pdbx_seq_one_letter_code
_entity_poly.pdbx_strand_id
1 'polypeptide(L)'
;MNYKDTFAVDEIHYSERKKDRNYEANKFELKNYDYYEPKLVDDFYLKYFTRELLIEIDILELKDFLQYQFDYCDNPDTYFSILEYKIIPKIREIVEFSIPSFEGGGYHDEIKLEDGFVESEGVIHNSTYDYGTINHYIAFGSLQNDISKRAEIITSFLTEYIDKREVKPLKWIAGPANLGIIIRELIDKGYIEAEKYRGEINCSSLSRDLLKAFSVEDCNSSKSIEIYLNSGSKKHAQARKSFDSAGFSIPFTEYT
;
A
#
# COMPACT_ATOMS: atom_id res chain seq x y z
N MET A 1 4.04 3.00 -15.05
CA MET A 1 3.64 2.77 -13.64
C MET A 1 3.77 1.28 -13.43
N ASN A 2 4.51 0.83 -12.43
CA ASN A 2 4.60 -0.60 -12.14
C ASN A 2 3.35 -1.00 -11.34
N TYR A 3 2.44 -1.76 -11.96
CA TYR A 3 1.23 -2.21 -11.27
C TYR A 3 1.50 -3.35 -10.30
N LYS A 4 2.58 -4.10 -10.49
CA LYS A 4 2.95 -5.21 -9.61
C LYS A 4 3.10 -4.73 -8.16
N ASP A 5 3.86 -3.66 -7.97
CA ASP A 5 4.15 -3.06 -6.66
C ASP A 5 2.92 -2.43 -5.98
N THR A 6 1.77 -2.40 -6.69
CA THR A 6 0.52 -1.86 -6.13
C THR A 6 -0.37 -2.93 -5.49
N PHE A 7 -0.09 -4.21 -5.74
CA PHE A 7 -0.92 -5.32 -5.27
C PHE A 7 -0.10 -6.30 -4.44
N ALA A 8 -0.76 -7.10 -3.61
CA ALA A 8 -0.13 -8.21 -2.90
C ALA A 8 0.13 -9.35 -3.90
N VAL A 9 1.35 -9.37 -4.42
CA VAL A 9 1.88 -10.35 -5.37
C VAL A 9 2.93 -11.21 -4.66
N ASP A 10 2.88 -12.52 -4.85
CA ASP A 10 3.84 -13.47 -4.28
C ASP A 10 5.29 -13.05 -4.60
N GLU A 11 6.17 -13.05 -3.61
CA GLU A 11 7.58 -12.72 -3.83
C GLU A 11 8.28 -13.75 -4.72
N ILE A 12 7.78 -14.99 -4.73
CA ILE A 12 8.37 -16.10 -5.50
C ILE A 12 7.64 -16.27 -6.83
N HIS A 13 8.41 -16.43 -7.91
CA HIS A 13 7.87 -16.68 -9.24
C HIS A 13 6.92 -17.89 -9.28
N TYR A 14 5.81 -17.74 -9.98
CA TYR A 14 4.80 -18.78 -10.11
C TYR A 14 5.36 -20.08 -10.74
N SER A 15 6.32 -19.95 -11.66
CA SER A 15 7.02 -21.09 -12.26
C SER A 15 7.82 -21.93 -11.25
N GLU A 16 8.26 -21.32 -10.15
CA GLU A 16 8.94 -21.99 -9.04
C GLU A 16 7.93 -22.55 -8.04
N ARG A 17 6.88 -21.78 -7.69
CA ARG A 17 5.78 -22.24 -6.82
C ARG A 17 5.11 -23.51 -7.33
N LYS A 18 4.93 -23.66 -8.65
CA LYS A 18 4.41 -24.90 -9.27
C LYS A 18 5.21 -26.15 -8.91
N LYS A 19 6.48 -26.02 -8.52
CA LYS A 19 7.38 -27.13 -8.16
C LYS A 19 7.32 -27.46 -6.68
N ASP A 20 6.89 -26.53 -5.83
CA ASP A 20 6.74 -26.73 -4.40
C ASP A 20 5.39 -27.38 -4.07
N ARG A 21 5.44 -28.64 -3.63
CA ARG A 21 4.22 -29.42 -3.30
C ARG A 21 3.68 -29.13 -1.90
N ASN A 22 4.45 -28.44 -1.05
CA ASN A 22 4.09 -28.17 0.34
C ASN A 22 3.64 -26.73 0.55
N TYR A 23 3.67 -25.90 -0.48
CA TYR A 23 3.25 -24.51 -0.38
C TYR A 23 1.73 -24.39 -0.44
N GLU A 24 1.16 -23.78 0.60
CA GLU A 24 -0.24 -23.36 0.63
C GLU A 24 -0.30 -21.87 0.31
N ALA A 25 -0.63 -21.54 -0.93
CA ALA A 25 -0.82 -20.16 -1.35
C ALA A 25 -1.97 -19.53 -0.58
N ASN A 26 -1.81 -18.27 -0.15
CA ASN A 26 -2.97 -17.51 0.29
C ASN A 26 -3.89 -17.30 -0.90
N LYS A 27 -5.17 -17.66 -0.78
CA LYS A 27 -6.13 -17.56 -1.87
C LYS A 27 -6.35 -16.14 -2.40
N PHE A 28 -5.95 -15.11 -1.65
CA PHE A 28 -6.07 -13.70 -2.02
C PHE A 28 -4.77 -13.11 -2.58
N GLU A 29 -3.67 -13.86 -2.56
CA GLU A 29 -2.37 -13.43 -3.09
C GLU A 29 -2.33 -13.64 -4.60
N LEU A 30 -1.84 -12.63 -5.33
CA LEU A 30 -1.69 -12.72 -6.78
C LEU A 30 -0.42 -13.50 -7.12
N LYS A 31 -0.52 -14.34 -8.15
CA LYS A 31 0.65 -15.07 -8.68
C LYS A 31 1.65 -14.12 -9.34
N ASN A 32 2.92 -14.38 -9.12
CA ASN A 32 4.02 -13.61 -9.72
C ASN A 32 4.47 -14.20 -11.06
N TYR A 33 4.31 -13.41 -12.13
CA TYR A 33 4.66 -13.77 -13.50
C TYR A 33 5.87 -13.00 -14.04
N ASP A 34 6.72 -12.46 -13.16
CA ASP A 34 7.84 -11.58 -13.54
C ASP A 34 8.91 -12.28 -14.38
N TYR A 35 8.93 -13.61 -14.41
CA TYR A 35 9.80 -14.35 -15.33
C TYR A 35 9.47 -14.09 -16.81
N TYR A 36 8.37 -13.40 -17.12
CA TYR A 36 8.04 -12.87 -18.45
C TYR A 36 8.41 -11.39 -18.65
N GLU A 37 8.88 -10.68 -17.62
CA GLU A 37 9.40 -9.33 -17.76
C GLU A 37 10.74 -9.32 -18.54
N PRO A 38 11.03 -8.25 -19.30
CA PRO A 38 10.23 -7.02 -19.48
C PRO A 38 9.22 -7.11 -20.62
N LYS A 39 8.97 -8.29 -21.20
CA LYS A 39 8.06 -8.46 -22.34
C LYS A 39 6.59 -8.50 -21.95
N LEU A 40 6.29 -8.75 -20.67
CA LEU A 40 4.93 -8.77 -20.15
C LEU A 40 4.22 -7.44 -20.39
N VAL A 41 2.99 -7.47 -20.90
CA VAL A 41 2.23 -6.26 -21.19
C VAL A 41 2.09 -5.36 -19.94
N ASP A 42 2.36 -4.06 -20.11
CA ASP A 42 2.52 -3.10 -19.00
C ASP A 42 1.37 -3.10 -17.98
N ASP A 43 0.13 -3.34 -18.41
CA ASP A 43 -1.06 -3.32 -17.55
C ASP A 43 -1.52 -4.70 -17.08
N PHE A 44 -0.67 -5.73 -17.24
CA PHE A 44 -1.00 -7.12 -16.91
C PHE A 44 -1.52 -7.27 -15.47
N TYR A 45 -0.78 -6.79 -14.46
CA TYR A 45 -1.19 -6.97 -13.07
C TYR A 45 -2.47 -6.21 -12.71
N LEU A 46 -2.75 -5.09 -13.38
CA LEU A 46 -4.03 -4.39 -13.23
C LEU A 46 -5.20 -5.23 -13.77
N LYS A 47 -5.02 -5.80 -14.96
CA LYS A 47 -6.01 -6.70 -15.59
C LYS A 47 -6.21 -7.97 -14.78
N TYR A 48 -5.12 -8.56 -14.30
CA TYR A 48 -5.13 -9.74 -13.45
C TYR A 48 -5.93 -9.48 -12.17
N PHE A 49 -5.57 -8.44 -11.42
CA PHE A 49 -6.31 -8.03 -10.22
C PHE A 49 -7.79 -7.78 -10.52
N THR A 50 -8.10 -7.08 -11.62
CA THR A 50 -9.49 -6.80 -12.01
C THR A 50 -10.28 -8.08 -12.25
N ARG A 51 -9.67 -9.08 -12.92
CA ARG A 51 -10.32 -10.38 -13.14
C ARG A 51 -10.61 -11.09 -11.84
N GLU A 52 -9.62 -11.18 -10.94
CA GLU A 52 -9.79 -11.83 -9.64
C GLU A 52 -10.94 -11.16 -8.86
N LEU A 53 -10.91 -9.84 -8.78
CA LEU A 53 -11.91 -9.02 -8.09
C LEU A 53 -13.33 -9.20 -8.64
N LEU A 54 -13.49 -9.34 -9.96
CA LEU A 54 -14.80 -9.34 -10.61
C LEU A 54 -15.36 -10.73 -10.90
N ILE A 55 -14.50 -11.74 -11.08
CA ILE A 55 -14.89 -13.06 -11.58
C ILE A 55 -14.55 -14.17 -10.59
N GLU A 56 -13.29 -14.23 -10.14
CA GLU A 56 -12.78 -15.42 -9.45
C GLU A 56 -13.13 -15.42 -7.96
N ILE A 57 -13.09 -14.26 -7.31
CA ILE A 57 -13.40 -14.12 -5.88
C ILE A 57 -14.92 -14.14 -5.67
N ASP A 58 -15.38 -14.95 -4.71
CA ASP A 58 -16.78 -14.93 -4.26
C ASP A 58 -17.11 -13.55 -3.68
N ILE A 59 -18.27 -12.99 -4.05
CA ILE A 59 -18.70 -11.66 -3.60
C ILE A 59 -18.75 -11.54 -2.07
N LEU A 60 -19.00 -12.64 -1.35
CA LEU A 60 -18.99 -12.68 0.11
C LEU A 60 -17.58 -12.53 0.71
N GLU A 61 -16.55 -12.90 -0.04
CA GLU A 61 -15.15 -12.83 0.36
C GLU A 61 -14.44 -11.58 -0.18
N LEU A 62 -15.15 -10.77 -0.98
CA LEU A 62 -14.59 -9.60 -1.65
C LEU A 62 -13.98 -8.58 -0.69
N LYS A 63 -14.60 -8.37 0.48
CA LYS A 63 -14.06 -7.47 1.50
C LYS A 63 -12.73 -7.99 2.07
N ASP A 64 -12.64 -9.28 2.33
CA ASP A 64 -11.42 -9.91 2.86
C ASP A 64 -10.30 -9.88 1.82
N PHE A 65 -10.64 -10.10 0.55
CA PHE A 65 -9.70 -9.94 -0.57
C PHE A 65 -9.16 -8.50 -0.66
N LEU A 66 -10.05 -7.49 -0.64
CA LEU A 66 -9.66 -6.08 -0.70
C LEU A 66 -8.78 -5.68 0.50
N GLN A 67 -9.12 -6.18 1.69
CA GLN A 67 -8.38 -5.96 2.92
C GLN A 67 -6.99 -6.60 2.85
N TYR A 68 -6.89 -7.85 2.42
CA TYR A 68 -5.62 -8.54 2.27
C TYR A 68 -4.70 -7.78 1.29
N GLN A 69 -5.25 -7.35 0.17
CA GLN A 69 -4.50 -6.58 -0.83
C GLN A 69 -4.02 -5.23 -0.28
N PHE A 70 -4.81 -4.58 0.58
CA PHE A 70 -4.39 -3.37 1.30
C PHE A 70 -3.27 -3.63 2.31
N ASP A 71 -3.41 -4.68 3.13
CA ASP A 71 -2.48 -4.98 4.23
C ASP A 71 -1.09 -5.42 3.74
N TYR A 72 -1.01 -6.00 2.52
CA TYR A 72 0.21 -6.61 1.98
C TYR A 72 0.71 -5.95 0.68
N CYS A 73 0.19 -4.78 0.29
CA CYS A 73 0.77 -4.00 -0.80
C CYS A 73 1.86 -3.04 -0.30
N ASP A 74 2.85 -2.72 -1.14
CA ASP A 74 3.94 -1.80 -0.78
C ASP A 74 3.47 -0.36 -0.65
N ASN A 75 2.40 0.02 -1.35
CA ASN A 75 1.90 1.39 -1.41
C ASN A 75 0.37 1.47 -1.34
N PRO A 76 -0.20 1.53 -0.12
CA PRO A 76 -1.65 1.58 0.09
C PRO A 76 -2.35 2.80 -0.56
N ASP A 77 -1.69 3.96 -0.59
CA ASP A 77 -2.23 5.17 -1.22
C ASP A 77 -2.40 4.98 -2.74
N THR A 78 -1.41 4.34 -3.36
CA THR A 78 -1.45 4.00 -4.80
C THR A 78 -2.51 2.94 -5.07
N TYR A 79 -2.62 1.93 -4.20
CA TYR A 79 -3.68 0.93 -4.27
C TYR A 79 -5.08 1.54 -4.23
N PHE A 80 -5.35 2.45 -3.29
CA PHE A 80 -6.62 3.18 -3.25
C PHE A 80 -6.86 4.04 -4.48
N SER A 81 -5.82 4.73 -4.97
CA SER A 81 -5.91 5.50 -6.20
C SER A 81 -6.24 4.62 -7.42
N ILE A 82 -5.71 3.39 -7.49
CA ILE A 82 -6.08 2.43 -8.53
C ILE A 82 -7.55 2.02 -8.40
N LEU A 83 -7.99 1.67 -7.19
CA LEU A 83 -9.39 1.28 -6.96
C LEU A 83 -10.34 2.41 -7.38
N GLU A 84 -10.07 3.64 -6.94
CA GLU A 84 -10.92 4.80 -7.19
C GLU A 84 -10.91 5.25 -8.66
N TYR A 85 -9.73 5.39 -9.27
CA TYR A 85 -9.58 6.04 -10.56
C TYR A 85 -9.43 5.09 -11.75
N LYS A 86 -9.18 3.80 -11.53
CA LYS A 86 -9.04 2.81 -12.61
C LYS A 86 -10.08 1.70 -12.53
N ILE A 87 -10.18 1.02 -11.39
CA ILE A 87 -11.05 -0.14 -11.23
C ILE A 87 -12.53 0.27 -11.24
N ILE A 88 -12.97 1.19 -10.38
CA ILE A 88 -14.37 1.62 -10.33
C ILE A 88 -14.85 2.18 -11.68
N PRO A 89 -14.12 3.08 -12.36
CA PRO A 89 -14.52 3.55 -13.69
C PRO A 89 -14.60 2.42 -14.71
N LYS A 90 -13.64 1.48 -14.70
CA LYS A 90 -13.69 0.32 -15.58
C LYS A 90 -14.92 -0.54 -15.29
N ILE A 91 -15.25 -0.81 -14.03
CA ILE A 91 -16.47 -1.55 -13.68
C ILE A 91 -17.72 -0.87 -14.25
N ARG A 92 -17.83 0.46 -14.15
CA ARG A 92 -18.96 1.20 -14.71
C ARG A 92 -19.05 1.03 -16.22
N GLU A 93 -17.93 1.14 -16.93
CA GLU A 93 -17.86 0.89 -18.37
C GLU A 93 -18.31 -0.53 -18.73
N ILE A 94 -17.88 -1.54 -17.97
CA ILE A 94 -18.29 -2.92 -18.19
C ILE A 94 -19.79 -3.11 -17.95
N VAL A 95 -20.33 -2.57 -16.86
CA VAL A 95 -21.76 -2.64 -16.56
C VAL A 95 -22.60 -1.98 -17.66
N GLU A 96 -22.15 -0.85 -18.19
CA GLU A 96 -22.89 -0.08 -19.19
C GLU A 96 -22.78 -0.65 -20.61
N PHE A 97 -21.59 -1.16 -21.00
CA PHE A 97 -21.27 -1.47 -22.38
C PHE A 97 -20.89 -2.93 -22.65
N SER A 98 -20.98 -3.83 -21.67
CA SER A 98 -20.66 -5.24 -21.89
C SER A 98 -21.62 -5.88 -22.89
N ILE A 99 -21.06 -6.34 -24.02
CA ILE A 99 -21.77 -7.04 -25.08
C ILE A 99 -21.03 -8.36 -25.35
N PRO A 100 -21.73 -9.49 -25.59
CA PRO A 100 -21.06 -10.72 -25.95
C PRO A 100 -20.33 -10.55 -27.29
N SER A 101 -19.01 -10.76 -27.28
CA SER A 101 -18.25 -10.92 -28.53
C SER A 101 -18.39 -12.35 -29.06
N PHE A 102 -18.81 -12.52 -30.31
CA PHE A 102 -18.88 -13.83 -30.98
C PHE A 102 -17.74 -14.03 -31.99
N GLU A 103 -16.87 -13.04 -32.16
CA GLU A 103 -15.70 -13.15 -33.01
C GLU A 103 -14.62 -13.97 -32.29
N GLY A 104 -13.96 -14.88 -33.02
CA GLY A 104 -12.84 -15.64 -32.49
C GLY A 104 -11.70 -14.70 -32.10
N GLY A 105 -11.36 -14.68 -30.81
CA GLY A 105 -10.25 -13.88 -30.30
C GLY A 105 -8.87 -14.48 -30.63
N GLY A 106 -7.84 -13.67 -30.39
CA GLY A 106 -6.44 -14.03 -30.57
C GLY A 106 -5.60 -12.79 -30.89
N TYR A 107 -4.30 -12.90 -30.69
CA TYR A 107 -3.30 -11.95 -31.13
C TYR A 107 -2.74 -12.37 -32.48
N HIS A 108 -2.04 -11.45 -33.13
CA HIS A 108 -1.41 -11.71 -34.42
C HIS A 108 -0.08 -12.46 -34.22
N ASP A 109 0.20 -13.48 -35.03
CA ASP A 109 1.47 -14.23 -34.98
C ASP A 109 1.85 -14.78 -33.58
N GLU A 110 0.89 -15.40 -32.90
CA GLU A 110 1.07 -15.93 -31.54
C GLU A 110 2.10 -17.08 -31.45
N ILE A 111 3.03 -16.94 -30.50
CA ILE A 111 3.86 -18.02 -29.97
C ILE A 111 3.29 -18.43 -28.61
N LYS A 112 2.79 -19.67 -28.49
CA LYS A 112 2.25 -20.17 -27.22
C LYS A 112 3.35 -20.36 -26.17
N LEU A 113 3.08 -19.88 -24.96
CA LEU A 113 3.91 -20.04 -23.77
C LEU A 113 3.16 -20.86 -22.71
N GLU A 114 3.77 -21.07 -21.55
CA GLU A 114 3.12 -21.75 -20.42
C GLU A 114 2.02 -20.88 -19.79
N ASP A 115 1.13 -21.52 -19.00
CA ASP A 115 0.12 -20.85 -18.17
C ASP A 115 -0.88 -19.97 -18.96
N GLY A 116 -1.11 -20.31 -20.23
CA GLY A 116 -2.05 -19.60 -21.10
C GLY A 116 -1.51 -18.30 -21.70
N PHE A 117 -0.22 -18.01 -21.48
CA PHE A 117 0.44 -16.86 -22.08
C PHE A 117 0.78 -17.10 -23.55
N VAL A 118 0.88 -16.01 -24.30
CA VAL A 118 1.33 -15.99 -25.69
C VAL A 118 2.25 -14.79 -25.91
N GLU A 119 3.30 -14.97 -26.71
CA GLU A 119 4.10 -13.85 -27.23
C GLU A 119 3.57 -13.47 -28.61
N SER A 120 3.29 -12.19 -28.81
CA SER A 120 2.82 -11.60 -30.07
C SER A 120 3.57 -10.30 -30.26
N GLU A 121 4.21 -10.11 -31.43
CA GLU A 121 4.94 -8.88 -31.77
C GLU A 121 5.98 -8.44 -30.71
N GLY A 122 6.57 -9.38 -29.97
CA GLY A 122 7.55 -9.12 -28.92
C GLY A 122 6.98 -8.76 -27.55
N VAL A 123 5.65 -8.77 -27.40
CA VAL A 123 4.93 -8.53 -26.14
C VAL A 123 4.24 -9.82 -25.69
N ILE A 124 4.30 -10.10 -24.40
CA ILE A 124 3.67 -11.26 -23.78
C ILE A 124 2.32 -10.87 -23.21
N HIS A 125 1.29 -11.60 -23.63
CA HIS A 125 -0.09 -11.39 -23.27
C HIS A 125 -0.72 -12.65 -22.66
N ASN A 126 -1.86 -12.49 -22.01
CA ASN A 126 -2.71 -13.58 -21.58
C ASN A 126 -4.18 -13.15 -21.70
N SER A 127 -4.85 -13.68 -22.73
CA SER A 127 -6.19 -13.26 -23.13
C SER A 127 -7.25 -13.53 -22.07
N THR A 128 -6.99 -14.45 -21.12
CA THR A 128 -7.87 -14.68 -19.98
C THR A 128 -8.07 -13.41 -19.14
N TYR A 129 -7.04 -12.57 -19.01
CA TYR A 129 -7.10 -11.35 -18.20
C TYR A 129 -7.52 -10.10 -18.98
N ASP A 130 -7.61 -10.18 -20.31
CA ASP A 130 -7.99 -9.02 -21.11
C ASP A 130 -9.44 -8.60 -20.86
N TYR A 131 -9.67 -7.28 -20.87
CA TYR A 131 -10.99 -6.70 -20.68
C TYR A 131 -12.01 -7.21 -21.70
N GLY A 132 -11.60 -7.51 -22.94
CA GLY A 132 -12.50 -8.11 -23.94
C GLY A 132 -13.08 -9.45 -23.46
N THR A 133 -12.25 -10.31 -22.88
CA THR A 133 -12.66 -11.61 -22.34
C THR A 133 -13.51 -11.45 -21.08
N ILE A 134 -13.12 -10.55 -20.18
CA ILE A 134 -13.89 -10.21 -18.97
C ILE A 134 -15.28 -9.70 -19.37
N ASN A 135 -15.36 -8.78 -20.34
CA ASN A 135 -16.61 -8.21 -20.83
C ASN A 135 -17.50 -9.26 -21.46
N HIS A 136 -16.94 -10.14 -22.30
CA HIS A 136 -17.68 -11.23 -22.90
C HIS A 136 -18.27 -12.14 -21.82
N TYR A 137 -17.47 -12.55 -20.84
CA TYR A 137 -17.91 -13.43 -19.75
C TYR A 137 -19.06 -12.81 -18.95
N ILE A 138 -18.93 -11.53 -18.56
CA ILE A 138 -19.95 -10.81 -17.81
C ILE A 138 -21.24 -10.65 -18.63
N ALA A 139 -21.12 -10.30 -19.91
CA ALA A 139 -22.28 -10.14 -20.79
C ALA A 139 -23.00 -11.47 -21.03
N PHE A 140 -22.24 -12.53 -21.34
CA PHE A 140 -22.78 -13.85 -21.61
C PHE A 140 -23.48 -14.44 -20.37
N GLY A 141 -22.89 -14.26 -19.18
CA GLY A 141 -23.46 -14.68 -17.91
C GLY A 141 -24.57 -13.77 -17.36
N SER A 142 -24.86 -12.64 -18.01
CA SER A 142 -25.79 -11.61 -17.50
C SER A 142 -25.45 -11.14 -16.07
N LEU A 143 -24.15 -10.95 -15.79
CA LEU A 143 -23.62 -10.69 -14.45
C LEU A 143 -23.58 -9.21 -14.05
N GLN A 144 -24.13 -8.29 -14.86
CA GLN A 144 -23.99 -6.84 -14.65
C GLN A 144 -24.49 -6.38 -13.26
N ASN A 145 -25.54 -7.01 -12.72
CA ASN A 145 -26.04 -6.69 -11.39
C ASN A 145 -25.07 -7.13 -10.29
N ASP A 146 -24.44 -8.30 -10.43
CA ASP A 146 -23.41 -8.78 -9.51
C ASP A 146 -22.21 -7.84 -9.52
N ILE A 147 -21.72 -7.51 -10.72
CA ILE A 147 -20.61 -6.58 -10.93
C ILE A 147 -20.91 -5.19 -10.36
N SER A 148 -22.15 -4.70 -10.50
CA SER A 148 -22.60 -3.45 -9.88
C SER A 148 -22.53 -3.52 -8.35
N LYS A 149 -22.93 -4.66 -7.77
CA LYS A 149 -22.85 -4.86 -6.31
C LYS A 149 -21.41 -4.91 -5.82
N ARG A 150 -20.49 -5.50 -6.58
CA ARG A 150 -19.06 -5.47 -6.29
C ARG A 150 -18.53 -4.03 -6.28
N ALA A 151 -18.94 -3.17 -7.22
CA ALA A 151 -18.58 -1.76 -7.21
C ALA A 151 -19.03 -1.02 -5.94
N GLU A 152 -20.23 -1.32 -5.44
CA GLU A 152 -20.71 -0.78 -4.16
C GLU A 152 -19.84 -1.23 -2.98
N ILE A 153 -19.44 -2.50 -2.95
CA ILE A 153 -18.55 -3.04 -1.90
C ILE A 153 -17.19 -2.35 -1.92
N ILE A 154 -16.59 -2.18 -3.11
CA ILE A 154 -15.30 -1.49 -3.27
C ILE A 154 -15.44 -0.02 -2.83
N THR A 155 -16.52 0.65 -3.21
CA THR A 155 -16.79 2.03 -2.78
C THR A 155 -16.94 2.12 -1.26
N SER A 156 -17.67 1.19 -0.64
CA SER A 156 -17.81 1.11 0.83
C SER A 156 -16.44 0.94 1.47
N PHE A 157 -15.62 0.00 0.97
CA PHE A 157 -14.27 -0.24 1.45
C PHE A 157 -13.40 1.02 1.40
N LEU A 158 -13.39 1.74 0.26
CA LEU A 158 -12.69 3.02 0.15
C LEU A 158 -13.22 4.05 1.16
N THR A 159 -14.53 4.14 1.39
CA THR A 159 -15.09 5.11 2.35
C THR A 159 -14.84 4.74 3.82
N GLU A 160 -14.72 3.45 4.14
CA GLU A 160 -14.37 2.97 5.47
C GLU A 160 -12.89 3.28 5.81
N TYR A 161 -12.03 3.30 4.78
CA TYR A 161 -10.59 3.54 4.89
C TYR A 161 -10.11 4.96 4.56
N ILE A 162 -10.91 5.78 3.89
CA ILE A 162 -10.73 7.24 3.90
C ILE A 162 -10.84 7.62 5.37
N ASP A 163 -9.69 7.82 6.01
CA ASP A 163 -9.57 7.95 7.45
C ASP A 163 -10.34 9.17 7.95
N LYS A 164 -11.61 8.96 8.30
CA LYS A 164 -12.44 9.95 8.99
C LYS A 164 -12.18 9.92 10.48
N ARG A 165 -11.30 9.05 10.99
CA ARG A 165 -10.89 9.14 12.39
C ARG A 165 -10.04 10.39 12.47
N GLU A 166 -10.47 11.36 13.28
CA GLU A 166 -9.54 12.38 13.73
C GLU A 166 -8.30 11.65 14.24
N VAL A 167 -7.13 11.90 13.65
CA VAL A 167 -5.86 11.40 14.16
C VAL A 167 -5.74 11.97 15.57
N LYS A 168 -6.19 11.18 16.55
CA LYS A 168 -6.10 11.57 17.95
C LYS A 168 -4.63 11.46 18.33
N PRO A 169 -4.00 12.57 18.74
CA PRO A 169 -2.60 12.52 19.15
C PRO A 169 -2.42 11.48 20.26
N LEU A 170 -1.32 10.75 20.22
CA LEU A 170 -0.97 9.80 21.26
C LEU A 170 -0.84 10.54 22.59
N LYS A 171 -1.53 10.06 23.63
CA LYS A 171 -1.41 10.65 24.96
C LYS A 171 -0.01 10.41 25.49
N TRP A 172 0.77 11.47 25.62
CA TRP A 172 2.08 11.47 26.25
C TRP A 172 1.93 11.85 27.72
N ILE A 173 2.16 10.88 28.59
CA ILE A 173 1.91 11.02 30.03
C ILE A 173 3.02 11.74 30.80
N ALA A 174 4.18 11.94 30.18
CA ALA A 174 5.30 12.65 30.79
C ALA A 174 5.34 14.12 30.35
N GLY A 175 6.26 14.90 30.91
CA GLY A 175 6.39 16.31 30.54
C GLY A 175 7.00 16.53 29.14
N PRO A 176 6.88 17.76 28.58
CA PRO A 176 7.48 18.12 27.30
C PRO A 176 9.01 18.01 27.30
N ALA A 177 9.64 18.14 28.48
CA ALA A 177 11.06 17.91 28.65
C ALA A 177 11.45 16.45 28.33
N ASN A 178 10.66 15.49 28.84
CA ASN A 178 10.92 14.08 28.59
C ASN A 178 10.73 13.73 27.11
N LEU A 179 9.65 14.23 26.50
CA LEU A 179 9.40 14.01 25.07
C LEU A 179 10.56 14.57 24.22
N GLY A 180 10.96 15.81 24.48
CA GLY A 180 12.04 16.46 23.73
C GLY A 180 13.38 15.73 23.87
N ILE A 181 13.76 15.31 25.08
CA ILE A 181 15.03 14.60 25.31
C ILE A 181 15.02 13.22 24.63
N ILE A 182 13.93 12.45 24.77
CA ILE A 182 13.83 11.09 24.22
C ILE A 182 13.85 11.14 22.68
N ILE A 183 13.02 11.99 22.07
CA ILE A 183 12.98 12.12 20.61
C ILE A 183 14.33 12.60 20.07
N ARG A 184 14.97 13.55 20.76
CA ARG A 184 16.30 14.02 20.36
C ARG A 184 17.33 12.91 20.39
N GLU A 185 17.34 12.11 21.45
CA GLU A 185 18.26 10.96 21.56
C GLU A 185 17.99 9.93 20.46
N LEU A 186 16.73 9.62 20.16
CA LEU A 186 16.38 8.71 19.07
C LEU A 186 16.91 9.19 17.72
N ILE A 187 16.83 10.49 17.45
CA ILE A 187 17.38 11.09 16.22
C ILE A 187 18.91 11.05 16.23
N ASP A 188 19.56 11.47 17.32
CA ASP A 188 21.02 11.48 17.43
C ASP A 188 21.62 10.07 17.35
N LYS A 189 20.85 9.03 17.71
CA LYS A 189 21.22 7.62 17.59
C LYS A 189 20.89 7.00 16.22
N GLY A 190 20.15 7.68 15.35
CA GLY A 190 19.81 7.20 14.00
C GLY A 190 18.53 6.38 13.91
N TYR A 191 17.68 6.33 14.95
CA TYR A 191 16.39 5.63 14.88
C TYR A 191 15.27 6.45 14.23
N ILE A 192 15.42 7.78 14.18
CA ILE A 192 14.43 8.69 13.60
C ILE A 192 15.15 9.71 12.74
N GLU A 193 14.68 9.91 11.51
CA GLU A 193 15.11 11.02 10.68
C GLU A 193 14.30 12.28 10.98
N ALA A 194 14.98 13.42 11.00
CA ALA A 194 14.34 14.72 11.17
C ALA A 194 14.80 15.68 10.08
N GLU A 195 13.89 16.58 9.67
CA GLU A 195 14.17 17.63 8.71
C GLU A 195 15.36 18.49 9.17
N LYS A 196 16.34 18.71 8.27
CA LYS A 196 17.52 19.53 8.55
C LYS A 196 17.44 20.88 7.85
N TYR A 197 17.81 21.94 8.55
CA TYR A 197 18.01 23.28 8.00
C TYR A 197 19.49 23.67 8.18
N ARG A 198 20.19 23.91 7.07
CA ARG A 198 21.64 24.21 7.05
C ARG A 198 22.51 23.14 7.75
N GLY A 199 22.12 21.87 7.61
CA GLY A 199 22.85 20.73 8.18
C GLY A 199 22.50 20.40 9.64
N GLU A 200 21.74 21.27 10.32
CA GLU A 200 21.28 21.04 11.69
C GLU A 200 19.80 20.66 11.74
N ILE A 201 19.39 19.95 12.79
CA ILE A 201 17.97 19.57 12.97
C ILE A 201 17.12 20.83 13.13
N ASN A 202 16.06 20.93 12.32
CA ASN A 202 15.09 22.00 12.41
C ASN A 202 14.14 21.75 13.60
N CYS A 203 14.57 22.15 14.79
CA CYS A 203 13.84 21.92 16.04
C CYS A 203 12.45 22.56 16.06
N SER A 204 12.25 23.66 15.34
CA SER A 204 10.95 24.34 15.23
C SER A 204 9.97 23.56 14.35
N SER A 205 10.44 22.90 13.29
CA SER A 205 9.61 22.01 12.46
C SER A 205 9.24 20.76 13.24
N LEU A 206 10.25 20.10 13.80
CA LEU A 206 10.10 18.89 14.60
C LEU A 206 9.14 19.07 15.79
N SER A 207 9.21 20.21 16.49
CA SER A 207 8.30 20.48 17.62
C SER A 207 6.83 20.62 17.22
N ARG A 208 6.55 21.11 16.00
CA ARG A 208 5.18 21.17 15.47
C ARG A 208 4.67 19.78 15.10
N ASP A 209 5.52 18.95 14.51
CA ASP A 209 5.15 17.58 14.15
C ASP A 209 4.91 16.73 15.40
N LEU A 210 5.74 16.90 16.44
CA LEU A 210 5.52 16.25 17.73
C LEU A 210 4.22 16.68 18.40
N LEU A 211 3.79 17.94 18.28
CA LEU A 211 2.49 18.37 18.80
C LEU A 211 1.29 17.84 18.02
N LYS A 212 1.47 17.51 16.74
CA LYS A 212 0.43 16.82 15.96
C LYS A 212 0.36 15.35 16.35
N ALA A 213 1.52 14.72 16.60
CA ALA A 213 1.62 13.32 16.93
C ALA A 213 1.26 13.01 18.40
N PHE A 214 1.54 13.93 19.34
CA PHE A 214 1.37 13.71 20.77
C PHE A 214 0.53 14.79 21.46
N SER A 215 -0.36 14.36 22.35
CA SER A 215 -1.03 15.21 23.34
C SER A 215 -0.24 15.14 24.64
N VAL A 216 0.41 16.24 25.00
CA VAL A 216 1.23 16.36 26.21
C VAL A 216 0.46 17.20 27.23
N GLU A 217 0.31 16.68 28.45
CA GLU A 217 -0.36 17.40 29.54
C GLU A 217 0.35 18.74 29.82
N ASP A 218 -0.43 19.80 30.02
CA ASP A 218 0.04 21.17 30.28
C ASP A 218 0.95 21.80 29.20
N CYS A 219 0.96 21.26 27.98
CA CYS A 219 1.79 21.77 26.88
C CYS A 219 0.95 22.23 25.68
N ASN A 220 0.67 23.53 25.63
CA ASN A 220 -0.18 24.13 24.58
C ASN A 220 0.64 24.79 23.45
N SER A 221 1.97 24.63 23.43
CA SER A 221 2.83 25.35 22.48
C SER A 221 4.03 24.52 22.03
N SER A 222 4.30 24.56 20.72
CA SER A 222 5.45 23.86 20.12
C SER A 222 6.77 24.35 20.71
N LYS A 223 6.82 25.63 21.12
CA LYS A 223 7.98 26.24 21.77
C LYS A 223 8.36 25.54 23.08
N SER A 224 7.40 24.99 23.81
CA SER A 224 7.65 24.29 25.07
C SER A 224 8.41 22.98 24.86
N ILE A 225 8.28 22.34 23.70
CA ILE A 225 9.02 21.13 23.33
C ILE A 225 10.33 21.50 22.63
N GLU A 226 10.30 22.51 21.76
CA GLU A 226 11.44 22.99 20.96
C GLU A 226 12.69 23.28 21.82
N ILE A 227 12.51 23.92 22.97
CA ILE A 227 13.61 24.24 23.88
C ILE A 227 14.34 22.99 24.41
N TYR A 228 13.68 21.83 24.45
CA TYR A 228 14.25 20.57 24.89
C TYR A 228 14.77 19.72 23.72
N LEU A 229 14.41 20.03 22.47
CA LEU A 229 14.97 19.41 21.27
C LEU A 229 16.33 20.02 20.88
N ASN A 230 16.53 21.29 21.20
CA ASN A 230 17.77 22.00 20.90
C ASN A 230 18.86 21.69 21.94
N SER A 231 19.86 20.91 21.55
CA SER A 231 21.00 20.53 22.41
C SER A 231 21.84 21.71 22.91
N GLY A 232 21.81 22.85 22.21
CA GLY A 232 22.47 24.09 22.63
C GLY A 232 21.72 24.88 23.71
N SER A 233 20.49 24.47 24.06
CA SER A 233 19.68 25.21 25.04
C SER A 233 20.04 24.85 26.49
N LYS A 234 20.04 25.85 27.37
CA LYS A 234 20.23 25.62 28.82
C LYS A 234 19.17 24.68 29.41
N LYS A 235 17.95 24.72 28.86
CA LYS A 235 16.82 23.89 29.32
C LYS A 235 17.00 22.43 28.91
N HIS A 236 17.51 22.17 27.69
CA HIS A 236 17.91 20.85 27.26
C HIS A 236 19.01 20.30 28.16
N ALA A 237 20.10 21.06 28.36
CA ALA A 237 21.21 20.62 29.20
C ALA A 237 20.79 20.32 30.65
N GLN A 238 19.87 21.12 31.21
CA GLN A 238 19.32 20.86 32.54
C GLN A 238 18.46 19.59 32.59
N ALA A 239 17.56 19.40 31.62
CA ALA A 239 16.72 18.21 31.55
C ALA A 239 17.57 16.95 31.33
N ARG A 240 18.57 17.02 30.44
CA ARG A 240 19.47 15.90 30.13
C ARG A 240 20.21 15.40 31.37
N LYS A 241 20.69 16.28 32.25
CA LYS A 241 21.32 15.88 33.52
C LYS A 241 20.44 14.98 34.38
N SER A 242 19.12 15.22 34.42
CA SER A 242 18.21 14.36 35.17
C SER A 242 18.10 12.97 34.54
N PHE A 243 18.08 12.88 33.21
CA PHE A 243 18.11 11.62 32.48
C PHE A 243 19.41 10.85 32.71
N ASP A 244 20.55 11.53 32.60
CA ASP A 244 21.87 10.95 32.83
C ASP A 244 22.02 10.45 34.28
N SER A 245 21.51 11.21 35.25
CA SER A 245 21.53 10.83 36.67
C SER A 245 20.66 9.62 36.97
N ALA A 246 19.62 9.38 36.16
CA ALA A 246 18.77 8.20 36.22
C ALA A 246 19.34 7.00 35.43
N GLY A 247 20.51 7.17 34.79
CA GLY A 247 21.12 6.13 33.94
C GLY A 247 20.37 5.87 32.63
N PHE A 248 19.54 6.81 32.18
CA PHE A 248 18.83 6.65 30.91
C PHE A 248 19.81 6.66 29.74
N SER A 249 19.73 5.63 28.91
CA SER A 249 20.43 5.59 27.62
C SER A 249 19.60 4.82 26.60
N ILE A 250 19.64 5.28 25.35
CA ILE A 250 19.13 4.52 24.22
C ILE A 250 20.35 3.87 23.56
N PRO A 251 20.34 2.54 23.31
CA PRO A 251 21.45 1.87 22.62
C PRO A 251 21.66 2.49 21.24
N PHE A 252 22.83 2.31 20.63
CA PHE A 252 23.01 2.70 19.23
C PHE A 252 22.33 1.68 18.31
N THR A 253 21.78 2.14 17.19
CA THR A 253 21.42 1.23 16.11
C THR A 253 22.70 0.79 15.40
N GLU A 254 22.96 -0.51 15.41
CA GLU A 254 23.97 -1.15 14.56
C GLU A 254 23.43 -1.47 13.15
N TYR A 255 22.16 -1.12 12.88
CA TYR A 255 21.35 -1.63 11.76
C TYR A 255 20.93 -0.53 10.76
N THR A 256 21.79 0.47 10.53
CA THR A 256 21.63 1.46 9.45
C THR A 256 22.84 1.46 8.53
#